data_AF-A0A0F9AAZ7-F1
#
_entry.id   AF-A0A0F9AAZ7-F1
#
_cell.length_a   1.000
_cell.length_b   1.000
_cell.length_c   1.000
_cell.angle_alpha   90.00
_cell.angle_beta   90.00
_cell.angle_gamma   90.00
#
_symmetry.space_group_name_H-M   'P 1'
#
loop_
_entity.id
_entity.type
_entity.pdbx_description
1 polymer ?
#
loop_
_entity_poly.entity_id
_entity_poly.type
_entity_poly.pdbx_seq_one_letter_code
_entity_poly.pdbx_strand_id
1 'polypeptide(L)'
;MRIFDILAIFISIFLAVVGQLLLKVGMLRIGKFSFNISTLVHQYTRILLNPFVIAGLLVFFFSMLIWLYVLSRMELSFAYPFVALNYVLILFGSYFLLKETITLPKMIGVVVIIIGVYLVAKGG
;
A
#
# COMPACT_ATOMS: atom_id res chain seq x y z
N MET A 1 -21.43 -0.71 14.41
CA MET A 1 -19.96 -0.80 14.24
C MET A 1 -19.29 -0.03 15.36
N ARG A 2 -18.28 -0.59 16.03
CA ARG A 2 -17.57 0.17 17.06
C ARG A 2 -16.58 1.11 16.35
N ILE A 3 -16.40 2.32 16.89
CA ILE A 3 -15.46 3.31 16.33
C ILE A 3 -14.05 2.71 16.12
N PHE A 4 -13.66 1.79 17.00
CA PHE A 4 -12.40 1.05 16.92
C PHE A 4 -12.24 0.20 15.66
N ASP A 5 -13.33 -0.38 15.13
CA ASP A 5 -13.28 -1.23 13.93
C ASP A 5 -12.97 -0.38 12.68
N ILE A 6 -13.59 0.81 12.60
CA ILE A 6 -13.33 1.80 11.54
C ILE A 6 -11.89 2.28 11.60
N LEU A 7 -11.41 2.64 12.80
CA LEU A 7 -10.03 3.09 12.99
C LEU A 7 -9.03 1.99 12.57
N ALA A 8 -9.31 0.72 12.86
CA ALA A 8 -8.48 -0.39 12.43
C ALA A 8 -8.37 -0.49 10.90
N ILE A 9 -9.44 -0.24 10.15
CA ILE A 9 -9.41 -0.18 8.67
C ILE A 9 -8.43 0.90 8.22
N PHE A 10 -8.61 2.14 8.66
CA PHE A 10 -7.77 3.25 8.22
C PHE A 10 -6.31 3.09 8.64
N ILE A 11 -6.05 2.58 9.85
CA ILE A 11 -4.69 2.29 10.32
C ILE A 11 -4.05 1.21 9.46
N SER A 12 -4.77 0.12 9.15
CA SER A 12 -4.23 -0.95 8.30
C SER A 12 -3.86 -0.42 6.91
N ILE A 13 -4.76 0.32 6.26
CA ILE A 13 -4.52 0.93 4.95
C ILE A 13 -3.32 1.87 5.00
N PHE A 14 -3.24 2.74 6.00
CA PHE A 14 -2.11 3.66 6.15
C PHE A 14 -0.79 2.91 6.29
N LEU A 15 -0.73 1.89 7.15
CA LEU A 15 0.47 1.05 7.31
C LEU A 15 0.80 0.30 6.01
N ALA A 16 -0.18 -0.25 5.30
CA ALA A 16 0.03 -0.89 4.00
C ALA A 16 0.72 0.06 3.02
N VAL A 17 0.25 1.31 2.95
CA VAL A 17 0.82 2.34 2.07
C VAL A 17 2.24 2.70 2.48
N VAL A 18 2.48 2.94 3.78
CA VAL A 18 3.83 3.22 4.30
C VAL A 18 4.78 2.06 3.97
N GLY A 19 4.35 0.82 4.20
CA GLY A 19 5.12 -0.38 3.85
C GLY A 19 5.46 -0.42 2.36
N GLN A 20 4.47 -0.22 1.48
CA GLN A 20 4.67 -0.19 0.03
C GLN A 20 5.63 0.92 -0.42
N LEU A 21 5.53 2.12 0.15
CA LEU A 21 6.43 3.23 -0.16
C LEU A 21 7.87 2.93 0.30
N LEU A 22 8.05 2.33 1.48
CA LEU A 22 9.37 1.90 1.95
C LEU A 22 9.98 0.82 1.05
N LEU A 23 9.20 -0.18 0.65
CA LEU A 23 9.63 -1.19 -0.33
C LEU A 23 10.09 -0.53 -1.62
N LYS A 24 9.32 0.45 -2.12
CA LYS A 24 9.66 1.20 -3.32
C LYS A 24 10.96 2.00 -3.15
N VAL A 25 11.15 2.68 -2.02
CA VAL A 25 12.43 3.37 -1.70
C VAL A 25 13.60 2.38 -1.69
N GLY A 26 13.42 1.21 -1.08
CA GLY A 26 14.43 0.16 -1.06
C GLY A 26 14.82 -0.30 -2.45
N MET A 27 13.83 -0.57 -3.31
CA MET A 27 14.07 -0.99 -4.69
C MET A 27 14.71 0.10 -5.56
N LEU A 28 14.35 1.38 -5.35
CA LEU A 28 15.00 2.49 -6.06
C LEU A 28 16.50 2.58 -5.76
N ARG A 29 16.93 2.25 -4.52
CA ARG A 29 18.36 2.24 -4.14
C ARG A 29 19.12 1.04 -4.70
N ILE A 30 18.45 -0.08 -4.94
CA ILE A 30 19.07 -1.29 -5.49
C ILE A 30 19.23 -1.17 -7.00
N GLY A 31 18.27 -0.53 -7.68
CA GLY A 31 18.26 -0.34 -9.12
C GLY A 31 17.44 -1.39 -9.87
N LYS A 32 17.55 -1.39 -11.20
CA LYS A 32 16.78 -2.29 -12.08
C LYS A 32 17.34 -3.72 -12.03
N PHE A 33 16.43 -4.69 -12.02
CA PHE A 33 16.79 -6.10 -12.07
C PHE A 33 17.21 -6.49 -13.50
N SER A 34 18.30 -7.25 -13.61
CA SER A 34 18.64 -7.95 -14.85
C SER A 34 18.51 -9.44 -14.58
N PHE A 35 17.65 -10.14 -15.32
CA PHE A 35 17.53 -11.60 -15.21
C PHE A 35 18.76 -12.27 -15.82
N ASN A 36 19.84 -12.32 -15.03
CA ASN A 36 21.02 -13.12 -15.31
C ASN A 36 21.23 -14.04 -14.11
N ILE A 37 21.21 -15.35 -14.36
CA ILE A 37 21.31 -16.41 -13.35
C ILE A 37 22.59 -16.26 -12.50
N SER A 38 23.68 -15.77 -13.12
CA SER A 38 24.96 -15.54 -12.42
C SER A 38 24.89 -14.41 -11.38
N THR A 39 24.04 -13.40 -11.60
CA THR A 39 23.88 -12.26 -10.68
C THR A 39 22.67 -12.38 -9.76
N LEU A 40 21.83 -13.40 -9.97
CA LEU A 40 20.53 -13.54 -9.31
C LEU A 40 20.69 -13.64 -7.80
N VAL A 41 21.57 -14.53 -7.32
CA VAL A 41 21.85 -14.73 -5.88
C VAL A 41 22.30 -13.41 -5.24
N HIS A 42 23.20 -12.68 -5.88
CA HIS A 42 23.72 -11.41 -5.36
C HIS A 42 22.65 -10.30 -5.35
N GLN A 43 21.75 -10.26 -6.34
CA GLN A 43 20.68 -9.28 -6.37
C GLN A 43 19.63 -9.53 -5.27
N TYR A 44 19.26 -10.80 -5.05
CA TYR A 44 18.32 -11.15 -3.98
C TYR A 44 18.90 -10.89 -2.58
N THR A 45 20.18 -11.19 -2.33
CA THR A 45 20.80 -10.86 -1.03
C THR A 45 20.81 -9.36 -0.76
N ARG A 46 21.08 -8.53 -1.78
CA ARG A 46 20.98 -7.06 -1.65
C ARG A 46 19.57 -6.58 -1.34
N ILE A 47 18.54 -7.24 -1.86
CA ILE A 47 17.13 -6.93 -1.53
C ILE A 47 16.84 -7.30 -0.09
N LEU A 48 17.14 -8.54 0.30
CA LEU A 48 16.82 -9.05 1.64
C LEU A 48 17.57 -8.33 2.76
N LEU A 49 18.76 -7.79 2.48
CA LEU A 49 19.56 -7.02 3.44
C LEU A 49 19.31 -5.50 3.38
N ASN A 50 18.46 -5.02 2.47
CA ASN A 50 18.19 -3.59 2.39
C ASN A 50 17.28 -3.15 3.55
N PRO A 51 17.70 -2.16 4.37
CA PRO A 51 16.95 -1.78 5.56
C PRO A 51 15.56 -1.22 5.24
N PHE A 52 15.37 -0.55 4.10
CA PHE A 52 14.06 -0.06 3.66
C PHE A 52 13.15 -1.19 3.21
N VAL A 53 13.71 -2.23 2.57
CA VAL A 53 12.95 -3.43 2.21
C VAL A 53 12.50 -4.17 3.47
N ILE A 54 13.42 -4.41 4.41
CA ILE A 54 13.10 -5.07 5.69
C ILE A 54 12.04 -4.28 6.46
N ALA A 55 12.24 -2.97 6.63
CA ALA A 55 11.28 -2.11 7.31
C ALA A 55 9.92 -2.10 6.59
N GLY A 56 9.93 -2.01 5.26
CA GLY A 56 8.71 -2.06 4.44
C GLY A 56 7.95 -3.38 4.61
N LEU A 57 8.65 -4.52 4.58
CA LEU A 57 8.08 -5.85 4.81
C LEU A 57 7.50 -5.98 6.22
N LEU A 58 8.20 -5.51 7.25
CA LEU A 58 7.71 -5.55 8.63
C LEU A 58 6.45 -4.70 8.79
N VAL A 59 6.45 -3.46 8.30
CA VAL A 59 5.28 -2.57 8.37
C VAL A 59 4.10 -3.17 7.60
N PHE A 60 4.34 -3.72 6.40
CA PHE A 60 3.31 -4.37 5.60
C PHE A 60 2.76 -5.64 6.27
N PHE A 61 3.62 -6.40 6.96
CA PHE A 61 3.20 -7.56 7.76
C PHE A 61 2.29 -7.13 8.93
N PHE A 62 2.66 -6.10 9.69
CA PHE A 62 1.80 -5.59 10.77
C PHE A 62 0.47 -5.04 10.25
N SER A 63 0.50 -4.35 9.10
CA SER A 63 -0.71 -3.94 8.39
C SER A 63 -1.62 -5.15 8.11
N MET A 64 -1.05 -6.26 7.64
CA MET A 64 -1.81 -7.47 7.35
C MET A 64 -2.43 -8.09 8.62
N LEU A 65 -1.72 -8.07 9.76
CA LEU A 65 -2.28 -8.55 11.02
C LEU A 65 -3.52 -7.75 11.45
N ILE A 66 -3.48 -6.42 11.29
CA ILE A 66 -4.63 -5.55 11.58
C ILE A 66 -5.75 -5.81 10.56
N TRP A 67 -5.40 -6.03 9.30
CA TRP A 67 -6.37 -6.38 8.26
C TRP A 67 -7.09 -7.70 8.56
N LEU A 68 -6.39 -8.73 9.05
CA LEU A 68 -7.01 -9.98 9.50
C LEU A 68 -8.00 -9.74 10.65
N TYR A 69 -7.66 -8.84 11.59
CA TYR A 69 -8.59 -8.42 12.63
C TYR A 69 -9.84 -7.76 12.03
N VAL A 70 -9.69 -6.83 11.09
CA VAL A 70 -10.82 -6.18 10.39
C VAL A 70 -11.71 -7.23 9.73
N LEU A 71 -11.15 -8.17 8.97
CA LEU A 71 -11.90 -9.23 8.29
C LEU A 71 -12.61 -10.19 9.26
N SER A 72 -12.13 -10.32 10.49
CA SER A 72 -12.81 -11.11 11.52
C SER A 72 -14.04 -10.41 12.13
N ARG A 73 -14.22 -9.10 11.89
CA ARG A 73 -15.23 -8.27 12.54
C ARG A 73 -16.33 -7.76 11.60
N MET A 74 -16.07 -7.73 10.31
CA MET A 74 -17.01 -7.22 9.32
C MET A 74 -16.90 -7.99 8.01
N GLU A 75 -17.95 -7.89 7.20
CA GLU A 75 -17.97 -8.52 5.88
C GLU A 75 -16.91 -7.90 4.97
N LEU A 76 -16.30 -8.75 4.13
CA LEU A 76 -15.31 -8.32 3.15
C LEU A 76 -15.90 -7.28 2.20
N SER A 77 -17.16 -7.44 1.77
CA SER A 77 -17.90 -6.50 0.92
C SER A 77 -17.97 -5.08 1.49
N PHE A 78 -18.03 -4.95 2.82
CA PHE A 78 -18.05 -3.67 3.52
C PHE A 78 -16.63 -3.08 3.69
N ALA A 79 -15.64 -3.90 4.02
CA ALA A 79 -14.27 -3.43 4.28
C ALA A 79 -13.49 -3.10 2.99
N TYR A 80 -13.66 -3.89 1.94
CA TYR A 80 -12.87 -3.82 0.71
C TYR A 80 -12.96 -2.48 -0.04
N PRO A 81 -14.10 -1.76 -0.09
CA PRO A 81 -14.19 -0.43 -0.67
C PRO A 81 -13.15 0.54 -0.08
N PHE A 82 -12.87 0.47 1.21
CA PHE A 82 -11.88 1.33 1.85
C PHE A 82 -10.45 1.05 1.36
N VAL A 83 -10.14 -0.18 0.93
CA VAL A 83 -8.82 -0.55 0.38
C VAL A 83 -8.48 0.30 -0.84
N ALA A 84 -9.47 0.76 -1.60
CA ALA A 84 -9.23 1.62 -2.76
C ALA A 84 -8.62 2.99 -2.37
N LEU A 85 -8.71 3.40 -1.10
CA LEU A 85 -7.97 4.56 -0.57
C LEU A 85 -6.45 4.38 -0.66
N ASN A 86 -5.94 3.13 -0.74
CA ASN A 86 -4.53 2.89 -1.01
C ASN A 86 -4.07 3.59 -2.29
N TYR A 87 -4.87 3.61 -3.36
CA TYR A 87 -4.51 4.29 -4.59
C TYR A 87 -4.31 5.79 -4.39
N VAL A 88 -5.21 6.41 -3.60
CA VAL A 88 -5.15 7.83 -3.26
C VAL A 88 -3.89 8.12 -2.45
N LEU A 89 -3.68 7.37 -1.37
CA LEU A 89 -2.55 7.56 -0.47
C LEU A 89 -1.21 7.24 -1.13
N ILE A 90 -1.14 6.23 -2.00
CA ILE A 90 0.06 5.91 -2.79
C ILE A 90 0.34 7.04 -3.78
N LEU A 91 -0.66 7.59 -4.47
CA LEU A 91 -0.43 8.68 -5.42
C LEU A 91 0.19 9.90 -4.74
N PHE A 92 -0.38 10.32 -3.61
CA PHE A 92 0.17 11.44 -2.84
C PHE A 92 1.50 11.08 -2.18
N GLY A 93 1.61 9.90 -1.60
CA GLY A 93 2.85 9.43 -0.96
C GLY A 93 4.01 9.31 -1.95
N SER A 94 3.76 8.82 -3.16
CA SER A 94 4.79 8.72 -4.21
C SER A 94 5.15 10.08 -4.78
N TYR A 95 4.20 11.02 -4.87
CA TYR A 95 4.51 12.41 -5.21
C TYR A 95 5.40 13.08 -4.16
N PHE A 96 5.04 13.02 -2.88
CA PHE A 96 5.79 13.72 -1.83
C PHE A 96 7.14 13.06 -1.50
N LEU A 97 7.19 11.73 -1.39
CA LEU A 97 8.40 11.01 -0.96
C LEU A 97 9.31 10.61 -2.12
N LEU A 98 8.72 10.19 -3.24
CA LEU A 98 9.47 9.67 -4.39
C LEU A 98 9.63 10.71 -5.50
N LYS A 99 8.99 11.89 -5.36
CA LYS A 99 8.99 12.97 -6.35
C LYS A 99 8.49 12.50 -7.72
N GLU A 100 7.58 11.52 -7.73
CA GLU A 100 6.94 11.06 -8.96
C GLU A 100 6.02 12.14 -9.51
N THR A 101 5.97 12.30 -10.83
CA THR A 101 5.05 13.24 -11.47
C THR A 101 3.61 12.72 -11.40
N ILE A 102 2.71 13.52 -10.84
CA ILE A 102 1.28 13.28 -10.94
C ILE A 102 0.80 13.77 -12.31
N THR A 103 0.26 12.86 -13.10
CA THR A 103 -0.30 13.18 -14.41
C THR A 103 -1.81 13.39 -14.32
N LEU A 104 -2.37 14.18 -15.23
CA LEU A 104 -3.80 14.47 -15.27
C LEU A 104 -4.68 13.20 -15.31
N PRO A 105 -4.35 12.15 -16.10
CA PRO A 105 -5.11 10.90 -16.06
C PRO A 105 -5.11 10.21 -14.68
N LYS A 106 -3.99 10.24 -13.94
CA LYS A 106 -3.92 9.66 -12.59
C LYS A 106 -4.83 10.40 -11.61
N MET A 107 -4.89 11.74 -11.70
CA MET A 107 -5.80 12.54 -10.88
C MET A 107 -7.26 12.23 -11.17
N ILE A 108 -7.65 12.19 -12.45
CA ILE A 108 -9.02 11.86 -12.85
C ILE A 108 -9.39 10.46 -12.33
N GLY A 109 -8.51 9.48 -12.50
CA GLY A 109 -8.71 8.13 -11.98
C GLY A 109 -8.92 8.10 -10.46
N VAL A 110 -8.13 8.87 -9.70
CA VAL A 110 -8.32 8.99 -8.25
C VAL A 110 -9.67 9.59 -7.88
N VAL A 111 -10.13 10.63 -8.59
CA VAL A 111 -11.47 11.19 -8.35
C VAL A 111 -12.56 10.14 -8.60
N VAL A 112 -12.45 9.38 -9.68
CA VAL A 112 -13.39 8.29 -9.99
C VAL A 112 -13.37 7.20 -8.92
N ILE A 113 -12.19 6.81 -8.42
CA ILE A 113 -12.07 5.85 -7.32
C ILE A 113 -12.78 6.37 -6.06
N ILE A 114 -12.56 7.63 -5.68
CA ILE A 114 -13.20 8.23 -4.50
C ILE A 114 -14.73 8.19 -4.63
N ILE A 115 -15.26 8.56 -5.81
CA ILE A 115 -16.70 8.49 -6.08
C ILE A 115 -17.20 7.04 -5.99
N GLY A 116 -16.48 6.09 -6.59
CA GLY A 116 -16.81 4.67 -6.52
C GLY A 116 -16.87 4.14 -5.10
N VAL A 117 -15.88 4.46 -4.27
CA VAL A 117 -15.86 4.08 -2.84
C VAL A 117 -17.06 4.66 -2.10
N TYR A 118 -17.37 5.95 -2.32
CA TYR A 118 -18.52 6.60 -1.71
C TYR A 118 -19.85 5.93 -2.09
N LEU A 119 -20.04 5.59 -3.37
CA LEU A 119 -21.25 4.93 -3.84
C LEU A 119 -21.42 3.53 -3.25
N VAL A 120 -20.33 2.74 -3.17
CA VAL A 120 -20.38 1.39 -2.58
C VAL A 120 -20.62 1.48 -1.07
N ALA A 121 -19.94 2.39 -0.37
CA ALA A 121 -20.12 2.59 1.07
C ALA A 121 -21.52 3.11 1.46
N LYS A 122 -22.25 3.74 0.52
CA LYS A 122 -23.66 4.16 0.71
C LYS A 122 -24.66 3.02 0.46
N GLY A 123 -24.27 2.01 -0.32
CA GLY A 123 -25.13 0.89 -0.71
C GLY A 123 -25.13 -0.29 0.26
N GLY A 124 -24.27 -0.29 1.28
CA GLY A 124 -24.27 -1.23 2.40
C GLY A 124 -24.66 -0.54 3.70
#